data_AF-A0A3D0G5S6-F1
#
_entry.id   AF-A0A3D0G5S6-F1
#
_cell.length_a   1.000
_cell.length_b   1.000
_cell.length_c   1.000
_cell.angle_alpha   90.00
_cell.angle_beta   90.00
_cell.angle_gamma   90.00
#
_symmetry.space_group_name_H-M   'P 1'
#
loop_
_entity.id
_entity.type
_entity.pdbx_description
1 polymer ?
#
loop_
_entity_poly.entity_id
_entity_poly.type
_entity_poly.pdbx_seq_one_letter_code
_entity_poly.pdbx_strand_id
1 'polypeptide(L)' 'MLDFRTMRQELAEVYDLAPNEALAEEMRDIYEAMDRVVPWPDFVRAAPYIKAINTLKVEKDAVILAHNYMTP' A
#
# COMPACT_ATOMS: atom_id res chain seq x y z
N MET A 1 20.10 9.05 -8.59
CA MET A 1 18.78 9.49 -8.08
C MET A 1 17.75 8.51 -8.61
N LEU A 2 16.79 8.04 -7.80
CA LEU A 2 15.78 7.10 -8.27
C LEU A 2 14.83 7.80 -9.25
N ASP A 3 14.58 7.19 -10.40
CA ASP A 3 13.59 7.68 -11.36
C ASP A 3 12.21 7.07 -11.05
N PHE A 4 11.45 7.80 -10.23
CA PHE A 4 10.10 7.39 -9.82
C PHE A 4 9.10 7.35 -10.97
N ARG A 5 9.36 8.01 -12.11
CA ARG A 5 8.46 7.91 -13.27
C ARG A 5 8.63 6.55 -13.92
N THR A 6 9.87 6.16 -14.22
CA THR A 6 10.18 4.87 -14.83
C THR A 6 9.71 3.72 -13.93
N MET A 7 10.00 3.75 -12.63
CA MET A 7 9.55 2.71 -11.69
C MET A 7 8.02 2.54 -11.65
N ARG A 8 7.27 3.65 -11.73
CA ARG A 8 5.80 3.57 -11.77
C ARG A 8 5.28 2.98 -13.08
N GLN A 9 5.97 3.24 -14.19
CA GLN A 9 5.61 2.63 -15.48
C GLN A 9 5.85 1.12 -15.43
N GLU A 10 7.01 0.67 -14.97
CA GLU A 10 7.34 -0.74 -14.82
C GLU A 10 6.34 -1.47 -13.91
N LEU A 11 5.96 -0.87 -12.78
CA LEU A 11 4.95 -1.46 -11.89
C LEU A 11 3.56 -1.55 -12.55
N ALA A 12 3.18 -0.57 -13.37
CA ALA A 12 1.91 -0.57 -14.07
C ALA A 12 1.82 -1.63 -15.18
N GLU A 13 2.95 -2.18 -15.64
CA GLU A 13 2.95 -3.31 -16.59
C GLU A 13 2.56 -4.64 -15.92
N VAL A 14 2.71 -4.75 -14.60
CA VAL A 14 2.53 -5.99 -13.84
C VAL A 14 1.34 -5.93 -12.87
N TYR A 15 1.07 -4.75 -12.31
CA TYR A 15 0.05 -4.56 -11.29
C TYR A 15 -0.95 -3.47 -11.71
N ASP A 16 -2.24 -3.74 -11.52
CA ASP A 16 -3.25 -2.67 -11.53
C ASP A 16 -3.22 -1.93 -10.19
N LEU A 17 -2.62 -0.73 -10.21
CA LEU A 17 -2.42 0.11 -9.04
C LEU A 17 -3.31 1.36 -9.06
N ALA A 18 -4.35 1.38 -9.91
CA ALA A 18 -5.32 2.45 -9.91
C ALA A 18 -6.10 2.49 -8.59
N PRO A 19 -6.45 3.69 -8.06
CA PRO A 19 -7.28 3.80 -6.87
C PRO A 19 -8.55 2.95 -6.99
N ASN A 20 -8.82 2.13 -5.98
CA ASN A 20 -9.89 1.14 -6.04
C ASN A 20 -10.64 1.08 -4.70
N GLU A 21 -11.88 1.59 -4.72
CA GLU A 21 -12.72 1.68 -3.52
C GLU A 21 -13.22 0.31 -3.06
N ALA A 22 -13.53 -0.61 -3.99
CA ALA A 22 -13.95 -1.96 -3.62
C ALA A 22 -12.84 -2.71 -2.86
N LEU A 23 -11.59 -2.59 -3.31
CA LEU A 23 -10.44 -3.14 -2.58
C LEU A 23 -10.27 -2.47 -1.21
N ALA A 24 -10.48 -1.16 -1.12
CA ALA A 24 -10.39 -0.45 0.16
C ALA A 24 -11.43 -0.97 1.16
N GLU A 25 -12.66 -1.20 0.71
CA GLU A 25 -13.73 -1.79 1.54
C GLU A 25 -13.44 -3.23 1.96
N GLU A 26 -12.81 -4.05 1.10
CA GLU A 26 -12.36 -5.40 1.48
C GLU A 26 -11.32 -5.38 2.63
N MET A 27 -10.61 -4.26 2.81
CA MET A 27 -9.55 -4.08 3.82
C MET A 27 -9.97 -3.08 4.90
N ARG A 28 -11.27 -2.98 5.17
CA ARG A 28 -11.84 -2.06 6.16
C ARG A 28 -11.23 -2.23 7.55
N ASP A 29 -10.91 -3.46 7.92
CA ASP A 29 -10.25 -3.84 9.16
C ASP A 29 -8.84 -3.22 9.31
N ILE A 30 -8.07 -3.18 8.22
CA ILE A 30 -6.76 -2.52 8.18
C ILE A 30 -6.94 -1.00 8.30
N TYR A 31 -7.91 -0.44 7.60
CA TYR A 31 -8.18 1.01 7.64
C TYR A 31 -8.56 1.47 9.05
N GLU A 32 -9.39 0.72 9.78
CA GLU A 32 -9.81 1.05 11.14
C GLU A 32 -8.63 1.24 12.11
N ALA A 33 -7.50 0.56 11.91
CA ALA A 33 -6.30 0.76 12.73
C ALA A 33 -5.54 2.07 12.42
N MET A 34 -5.84 2.73 11.30
CA MET A 34 -5.11 3.89 10.76
C MET A 34 -5.98 5.13 10.58
N ASP A 35 -7.30 5.02 10.74
CA ASP A 35 -8.31 6.03 10.40
C ASP A 35 -8.07 7.41 11.06
N ARG A 36 -7.46 7.41 12.26
CA ARG A 36 -7.07 8.60 13.00
C ARG A 36 -6.06 9.49 12.25
N VAL A 37 -5.24 8.90 11.37
CA VAL A 37 -4.12 9.59 10.71
C VAL A 37 -4.11 9.44 9.19
N VAL A 38 -4.89 8.51 8.63
CA VAL A 38 -5.06 8.33 7.18
C VAL A 38 -6.53 8.60 6.80
N PRO A 39 -6.82 9.63 5.97
CA PRO A 39 -8.15 9.83 5.42
C PRO A 39 -8.58 8.72 4.46
N TRP A 40 -9.88 8.44 4.37
CA TRP A 40 -10.42 7.39 3.50
C TRP A 40 -9.98 7.50 2.02
N PRO A 41 -10.03 8.66 1.35
CA PRO A 41 -9.58 8.77 -0.04
C PRO A 41 -8.09 8.43 -0.23
N ASP A 42 -7.26 8.73 0.75
CA ASP A 42 -5.84 8.35 0.72
C ASP A 42 -5.66 6.84 0.90
N PHE A 43 -6.48 6.21 1.74
CA PHE A 43 -6.50 4.76 1.86
C PHE A 43 -6.97 4.08 0.57
N VAL A 44 -8.01 4.60 -0.11
CA VAL A 44 -8.49 4.09 -1.42
C VAL A 44 -7.38 4.12 -2.48
N ARG A 45 -6.56 5.17 -2.48
CA ARG A 45 -5.39 5.27 -3.36
C ARG A 45 -4.29 4.25 -3.00
N ALA A 46 -4.13 3.93 -1.72
CA ALA A 46 -3.14 2.96 -1.24
C ALA A 46 -3.62 1.50 -1.30
N ALA A 47 -4.93 1.25 -1.34
CA ALA A 47 -5.54 -0.07 -1.31
C ALA A 47 -4.91 -1.09 -2.29
N PRO A 48 -4.78 -0.81 -3.60
CA PRO A 48 -4.18 -1.78 -4.52
C PRO A 48 -2.71 -2.10 -4.17
N TYR A 49 -1.96 -1.12 -3.66
CA TYR A 49 -0.59 -1.35 -3.17
C TYR A 49 -0.57 -2.24 -1.93
N ILE A 50 -1.43 -1.96 -0.95
CA ILE A 50 -1.53 -2.75 0.29
C ILE A 50 -1.83 -4.22 -0.06
N LYS A 51 -2.80 -4.45 -0.95
CA LYS A 51 -3.16 -5.79 -1.43
C LYS A 51 -1.96 -6.48 -2.08
N ALA A 52 -1.31 -5.84 -3.06
CA ALA A 52 -0.17 -6.42 -3.77
C ALA A 52 1.00 -6.74 -2.81
N ILE A 53 1.34 -5.83 -1.91
CA ILE A 53 2.40 -6.02 -0.92
C ILE A 53 2.07 -7.17 0.03
N ASN A 54 0.84 -7.25 0.55
CA ASN A 54 0.46 -8.33 1.45
C ASN A 54 0.47 -9.70 0.76
N THR A 55 0.04 -9.77 -0.51
CA THR A 55 0.17 -10.99 -1.32
C THR A 55 1.65 -11.39 -1.47
N LEU A 56 2.51 -10.45 -1.86
CA LEU A 56 3.95 -10.71 -2.01
C LEU A 56 4.61 -11.16 -0.69
N LYS A 57 4.20 -10.58 0.45
CA LYS A 57 4.71 -11.00 1.76
C LYS A 57 4.41 -12.47 2.04
N VAL A 58 3.21 -12.93 1.70
CA VAL A 58 2.85 -14.35 1.85
C VAL A 58 3.65 -15.22 0.87
N GLU A 59 3.69 -14.84 -0.41
CA GLU A 59 4.40 -15.61 -1.45
C GLU A 59 5.90 -15.74 -1.21
N LYS A 60 6.50 -14.72 -0.58
CA LYS A 60 7.95 -14.65 -0.35
C LYS A 60 8.36 -14.98 1.08
N ASP A 61 7.41 -15.33 1.95
CA ASP A 61 7.64 -15.47 3.40
C ASP A 61 8.38 -14.26 3.98
N ALA A 62 7.92 -13.06 3.61
CA ALA A 62 8.60 -11.80 3.87
C ALA A 62 7.89 -10.98 4.94
N VAL A 63 8.70 -10.34 5.79
CA VAL A 63 8.26 -9.39 6.82
C VAL A 63 8.86 -8.02 6.57
N ILE A 64 8.09 -6.95 6.82
CA ILE A 64 8.58 -5.57 6.73
C ILE A 64 9.06 -5.15 8.13
N LEU A 65 10.35 -4.84 8.26
CA LEU A 65 10.92 -4.30 9.48
C LEU A 65 10.87 -2.77 9.46
N ALA A 66 9.77 -2.21 9.96
CA ALA A 66 9.61 -0.77 10.10
C ALA A 66 10.35 -0.25 11.34
N HIS A 67 11.25 0.72 11.16
CA HIS A 67 11.89 1.46 12.24
C HIS A 67 11.38 2.90 12.21
N ASN A 68 10.63 3.32 13.24
CA ASN A 68 10.19 4.70 13.36
C ASN A 68 11.23 5.51 14.14
N TYR A 69 11.88 6.46 13.46
CA TYR A 69 12.67 7.51 14.10
C TYR A 69 11.76 8.68 14.45
N MET A 70 10.98 8.57 15.54
CA MET A 70 10.36 9.75 16.15
C MET A 70 11.37 10.35 17.11
N THR A 71 11.83 11.58 16.84
CA THR A 71 12.49 12.40 17.86
C THR A 71 11.51 12.64 19.02
N PRO A 72 11.94 12.45 20.29
CA PRO A 72 11.09 12.64 21.47
C PRO A 72 10.45 14.03 21.56
#